data_AF-A0A968WLP9-F1
#
_entry.id   AF-A0A968WLP9-F1
#
_cell.length_a   1.000
_cell.length_b   1.000
_cell.length_c   1.000
_cell.angle_alpha   90.00
_cell.angle_beta   90.00
_cell.angle_gamma   90.00
#
_symmetry.space_group_name_H-M   'P 1'
#
loop_
_entity.id
_entity.type
_entity.pdbx_description
1 polymer ?
#
loop_
_entity_poly.entity_id
_entity_poly.type
_entity_poly.pdbx_seq_one_letter_code
_entity_poly.pdbx_strand_id
1 'polypeptide(L)'
;MNDSGKRSGFTLPVFAIASAKAALIALQDRNANNGSFIVSLDLPDGSSVKLEISQCACLDVNTALAITISDPGDNLDLTAGTPVWAWVQLQNWQGESLILEAGEGVGRNASGDPAIYKFANTLAEINLVPMLQNFNLYKWENQSTEDLPHSKITARVRFILPEGRSLAKRTSNA
;
A
#
# COMPACT_ATOMS: atom_id res chain seq x y z
N MET A 1 -19.88 -34.13 11.86
CA MET A 1 -19.97 -32.72 12.28
C MET A 1 -18.81 -32.02 11.63
N ASN A 2 -19.06 -31.26 10.57
CA ASN A 2 -18.01 -30.53 9.87
C ASN A 2 -17.68 -29.31 10.71
N ASP A 3 -16.48 -29.28 11.29
CA ASP A 3 -15.89 -28.08 11.84
C ASP A 3 -15.58 -27.17 10.65
N SER A 4 -16.53 -26.30 10.30
CA SER A 4 -16.33 -25.28 9.26
C SER A 4 -15.35 -24.26 9.83
N GLY A 5 -14.06 -24.58 9.71
CA GLY A 5 -12.96 -23.84 10.31
C GLY A 5 -13.06 -22.35 10.02
N LYS A 6 -12.91 -21.54 11.07
CA LYS A 6 -12.96 -20.08 11.03
C LYS A 6 -12.00 -19.56 9.95
N ARG A 7 -12.49 -18.79 8.98
CA ARG A 7 -11.65 -18.15 7.96
C ARG A 7 -10.76 -17.11 8.63
N SER A 8 -9.45 -17.31 8.51
CA SER A 8 -8.45 -16.31 8.85
C SER A 8 -8.53 -15.15 7.86
N GLY A 9 -8.54 -13.91 8.34
CA GLY A 9 -8.28 -12.76 7.49
C GLY A 9 -7.29 -11.79 8.13
N PHE A 10 -7.09 -10.66 7.46
CA PHE A 10 -5.99 -9.75 7.76
C PHE A 10 -6.51 -8.39 8.22
N THR A 11 -5.63 -7.62 8.85
CA THR A 11 -5.95 -6.26 9.30
C THR A 11 -5.76 -5.25 8.16
N LEU A 12 -6.40 -4.09 8.25
CA LEU A 12 -6.29 -3.02 7.25
C LEU A 12 -4.85 -2.68 6.80
N PRO A 13 -3.82 -2.62 7.68
CA PRO A 13 -2.44 -2.37 7.25
C PRO A 13 -1.92 -3.34 6.20
N VAL A 14 -2.33 -4.61 6.23
CA VAL A 14 -1.92 -5.63 5.25
C VAL A 14 -2.44 -5.28 3.87
N PHE A 15 -3.74 -4.95 3.77
CA PHE A 15 -4.38 -4.52 2.54
C PHE A 15 -3.80 -3.19 2.03
N ALA A 16 -3.56 -2.23 2.92
CA ALA A 16 -2.96 -0.94 2.58
C ALA A 16 -1.58 -1.09 1.92
N ILE A 17 -0.69 -1.90 2.52
CA ILE A 17 0.66 -2.11 1.98
C ILE A 17 0.62 -2.96 0.71
N ALA A 18 -0.30 -3.91 0.59
CA ALA A 18 -0.49 -4.65 -0.65
C ALA A 18 -0.93 -3.73 -1.81
N SER A 19 -1.84 -2.80 -1.56
CA SER A 19 -2.17 -1.73 -2.53
C SER A 19 -0.93 -0.90 -2.89
N ALA A 20 -0.14 -0.47 -1.90
CA ALA A 20 1.07 0.32 -2.19
C ALA A 20 2.10 -0.46 -3.03
N LYS A 21 2.30 -1.74 -2.71
CA LYS A 21 3.17 -2.65 -3.45
C LYS A 21 2.70 -2.81 -4.89
N ALA A 22 1.40 -3.02 -5.10
CA ALA A 22 0.80 -3.11 -6.43
C ALA A 22 1.02 -1.86 -7.28
N ALA A 23 0.85 -0.67 -6.69
CA ALA A 23 1.10 0.60 -7.37
C ALA A 23 2.59 0.79 -7.72
N LEU A 24 3.52 0.40 -6.84
CA LEU A 24 4.96 0.41 -7.16
C LEU A 24 5.31 -0.57 -8.29
N ILE A 25 4.72 -1.77 -8.30
CA ILE A 25 4.91 -2.74 -9.40
C ILE A 25 4.45 -2.12 -10.72
N ALA A 26 3.28 -1.48 -10.76
CA ALA A 26 2.77 -0.84 -11.97
C ALA A 26 3.69 0.29 -12.48
N LEU A 27 4.34 1.02 -11.57
CA LEU A 27 5.33 2.04 -11.93
C LEU A 27 6.65 1.45 -12.46
N GLN A 28 7.08 0.28 -11.97
CA GLN A 28 8.27 -0.43 -12.47
C GLN A 28 8.04 -1.05 -13.85
N ASP A 29 6.86 -1.62 -14.07
CA ASP A 29 6.48 -2.24 -15.33
C ASP A 29 5.04 -1.88 -15.72
N ARG A 30 4.93 -0.85 -16.55
CA ARG A 30 3.63 -0.32 -17.02
C ARG A 30 2.86 -1.29 -17.91
N ASN A 31 3.52 -2.31 -18.45
CA ASN A 31 2.86 -3.32 -19.28
C ASN A 31 2.40 -4.52 -18.45
N ALA A 32 2.90 -4.67 -17.21
CA ALA A 32 2.68 -5.88 -16.45
C ALA A 32 1.24 -6.03 -15.94
N ASN A 33 0.50 -4.95 -15.64
CA ASN A 33 -0.70 -5.08 -14.81
C ASN A 33 -1.81 -4.06 -15.08
N ASN A 34 -2.55 -4.24 -16.18
CA ASN A 34 -3.85 -3.58 -16.36
C ASN A 34 -4.97 -4.50 -15.83
N GLY A 35 -5.52 -4.21 -14.64
CA GLY A 35 -6.66 -4.95 -14.06
C GLY A 35 -6.40 -5.59 -12.69
N SER A 36 -7.17 -6.63 -12.35
CA SER A 36 -7.00 -7.41 -11.11
C SER A 36 -5.82 -8.38 -11.24
N PHE A 37 -4.97 -8.44 -10.22
CA PHE A 37 -3.83 -9.36 -10.14
C PHE A 37 -3.50 -9.67 -8.67
N ILE A 38 -2.59 -10.61 -8.45
CA ILE A 38 -2.21 -11.04 -7.10
C ILE A 38 -0.85 -10.46 -6.73
N VAL A 39 -0.74 -9.92 -5.52
CA VAL A 39 0.52 -9.52 -4.90
C VAL A 39 0.83 -10.44 -3.73
N SER A 40 2.09 -10.86 -3.61
CA SER A 40 2.62 -11.50 -2.41
C SER A 40 3.13 -10.45 -1.43
N LEU A 41 2.73 -10.55 -0.18
CA LEU A 41 3.18 -9.68 0.91
C LEU A 41 3.83 -10.52 2.01
N ASP A 42 5.05 -10.16 2.40
CA ASP A 42 5.77 -10.83 3.46
C ASP A 42 5.39 -10.24 4.83
N LEU A 43 5.18 -11.11 5.81
CA LEU A 43 4.75 -10.75 7.16
C LEU A 43 5.94 -10.80 8.14
N PRO A 44 5.87 -10.11 9.30
CA PRO A 44 7.00 -10.05 10.24
C PRO A 44 7.37 -11.39 10.89
N ASP A 45 6.49 -12.38 10.84
CA ASP A 45 6.74 -13.74 11.33
C ASP A 45 7.48 -14.63 10.31
N GLY A 46 7.84 -14.07 9.14
CA GLY A 46 8.54 -14.76 8.06
C GLY A 46 7.61 -15.54 7.11
N SER A 47 6.30 -15.53 7.35
CA SER A 47 5.32 -16.06 6.39
C SER A 47 5.01 -15.05 5.28
N SER A 48 4.36 -15.50 4.21
CA SER A 48 3.89 -14.64 3.13
C SER A 48 2.42 -14.91 2.83
N VAL A 49 1.69 -13.84 2.49
CA VAL A 49 0.27 -13.89 2.11
C VAL A 49 0.12 -13.42 0.66
N LYS A 50 -0.81 -14.06 -0.08
CA LYS A 50 -1.24 -13.61 -1.41
C LYS A 50 -2.54 -12.83 -1.30
N LEU A 51 -2.54 -11.61 -1.85
CA LEU A 51 -3.66 -10.69 -1.78
C LEU A 51 -4.08 -10.30 -3.20
N GLU A 52 -5.39 -10.34 -3.45
CA GLU A 52 -5.95 -9.84 -4.69
C GLU A 52 -5.96 -8.30 -4.69
N ILE A 53 -5.43 -7.74 -5.76
CA ILE A 53 -5.53 -6.32 -6.09
C ILE A 53 -6.77 -6.16 -6.94
N SER A 54 -7.79 -5.49 -6.40
CA SER A 54 -9.06 -5.28 -7.11
C SER A 54 -8.88 -4.46 -8.38
N GLN A 55 -8.09 -3.38 -8.28
CA GLN A 55 -7.82 -2.47 -9.39
C GLN A 55 -6.44 -1.84 -9.22
N CYS A 56 -5.78 -1.55 -10.34
CA CYS A 56 -4.52 -0.82 -10.38
C CYS A 56 -4.43 -0.04 -11.70
N ALA A 57 -3.90 1.18 -11.64
CA ALA A 57 -3.63 1.99 -12.82
C ALA A 57 -2.49 2.98 -12.56
N CYS A 58 -1.63 3.17 -13.56
CA CYS A 58 -0.76 4.34 -13.63
C CYS A 58 -1.60 5.57 -14.00
N LEU A 59 -1.54 6.60 -13.16
CA LEU A 59 -2.23 7.87 -13.40
C LEU A 59 -1.40 8.81 -14.27
N ASP A 60 -0.09 8.75 -14.13
CA ASP A 60 0.88 9.47 -14.95
C ASP A 60 2.22 8.70 -14.99
N VAL A 61 3.30 9.39 -15.34
CA VAL A 61 4.63 8.76 -15.48
C VAL A 61 5.26 8.32 -14.16
N ASN A 62 4.90 8.98 -13.06
CA ASN A 62 5.48 8.82 -11.73
C ASN A 62 4.45 8.40 -10.69
N THR A 63 3.17 8.42 -11.05
CA THR A 63 2.06 8.23 -10.12
C THR A 63 1.21 7.03 -10.51
N ALA A 64 0.88 6.19 -9.54
CA ALA A 64 -0.06 5.09 -9.69
C ALA A 64 -1.03 5.00 -8.51
N LEU A 65 -2.18 4.38 -8.73
CA LEU A 65 -3.18 4.09 -7.73
C LEU A 65 -3.51 2.60 -7.79
N ALA A 66 -3.57 1.95 -6.63
CA ALA A 66 -4.06 0.58 -6.53
C ALA A 66 -5.02 0.42 -5.36
N ILE A 67 -5.89 -0.57 -5.48
CA ILE A 67 -7.00 -0.83 -4.60
C ILE A 67 -7.02 -2.31 -4.23
N THR A 68 -7.10 -2.59 -2.93
CA THR A 68 -7.46 -3.89 -2.38
C THR A 68 -8.82 -3.78 -1.71
N ILE A 69 -9.48 -4.91 -1.50
CA ILE A 69 -10.71 -4.99 -0.68
C ILE A 69 -10.35 -5.69 0.63
N SER A 70 -10.66 -5.06 1.75
CA SER A 70 -10.35 -5.62 3.06
C SER A 70 -11.19 -6.88 3.34
N ASP A 71 -10.51 -7.94 3.73
CA ASP A 71 -11.09 -9.18 4.21
C ASP A 71 -10.47 -9.57 5.57
N PRO A 72 -11.12 -9.19 6.69
CA PRO A 72 -10.70 -9.57 8.03
C PRO A 72 -11.05 -11.04 8.38
N GLY A 73 -11.64 -11.79 7.45
CA GLY A 73 -12.10 -13.15 7.66
C GLY A 73 -13.32 -13.15 8.58
N ASP A 74 -13.44 -14.17 9.42
CA ASP A 74 -14.54 -14.28 10.37
C ASP A 74 -14.29 -13.49 11.67
N ASN A 75 -13.30 -12.58 11.68
CA ASN A 75 -13.21 -11.56 12.71
C ASN A 75 -14.32 -10.55 12.45
N LEU A 76 -15.20 -10.33 13.43
CA LEU A 76 -16.32 -9.37 13.36
C LEU A 76 -15.79 -7.92 13.33
N ASP A 77 -15.08 -7.58 12.26
CA ASP A 77 -14.46 -6.30 12.02
C ASP A 77 -15.31 -5.52 11.01
N LEU A 78 -15.63 -4.28 11.36
CA LEU A 78 -16.47 -3.40 10.56
C LEU A 78 -15.81 -2.97 9.24
N THR A 79 -14.52 -3.27 9.06
CA THR A 79 -13.75 -2.95 7.86
C THR A 79 -13.90 -3.99 6.74
N ALA A 80 -14.64 -5.08 6.97
CA ALA A 80 -14.90 -6.10 5.95
C ALA A 80 -15.56 -5.51 4.69
N GLY A 81 -15.03 -5.87 3.52
CA GLY A 81 -15.51 -5.40 2.22
C GLY A 81 -15.11 -3.97 1.87
N THR A 82 -14.40 -3.27 2.74
CA THR A 82 -14.08 -1.86 2.52
C THR A 82 -12.89 -1.72 1.56
N PRO A 83 -12.97 -0.81 0.58
CA PRO A 83 -11.88 -0.59 -0.35
C PRO A 83 -10.74 0.17 0.33
N VAL A 84 -9.50 -0.30 0.12
CA VAL A 84 -8.28 0.29 0.66
C VAL A 84 -7.38 0.74 -0.48
N TRP A 85 -7.25 2.05 -0.63
CA TRP A 85 -6.56 2.67 -1.75
C TRP A 85 -5.15 3.08 -1.32
N ALA A 86 -4.19 2.89 -2.21
CA ALA A 86 -2.85 3.45 -2.08
C ALA A 86 -2.52 4.26 -3.33
N TRP A 87 -2.40 5.56 -3.15
CA TRP A 87 -1.86 6.46 -4.15
C TRP A 87 -0.34 6.55 -3.93
N VAL A 88 0.44 6.26 -4.96
CA VAL A 88 1.90 6.23 -4.89
C VAL A 88 2.46 7.16 -5.92
N GLN A 89 3.37 8.05 -5.51
CA GLN A 89 4.10 8.94 -6.40
C GLN A 89 5.60 8.83 -6.14
N LEU A 90 6.35 8.62 -7.21
CA LEU A 90 7.81 8.69 -7.21
C LEU A 90 8.25 10.13 -7.40
N GLN A 91 9.19 10.56 -6.57
CA GLN A 91 9.70 11.93 -6.51
C GLN A 91 11.23 11.89 -6.44
N ASN A 92 11.86 13.01 -6.82
CA ASN A 92 13.28 13.24 -6.52
C ASN A 92 13.52 13.04 -5.03
N TRP A 93 14.68 12.48 -4.68
CA TRP A 93 15.06 12.23 -3.29
C TRP A 93 14.78 13.40 -2.35
N GLN A 94 14.01 13.13 -1.29
CA GLN A 94 13.64 14.11 -0.25
C GLN A 94 14.39 13.90 1.08
N GLY A 95 15.37 12.99 1.13
CA GLY A 95 16.07 12.62 2.37
C GLY A 95 15.73 11.23 2.92
N GLU A 96 14.65 10.62 2.42
CA GLU A 96 14.19 9.28 2.80
C GLU A 96 13.62 8.53 1.59
N SER A 97 13.65 7.20 1.61
CA SER A 97 13.17 6.37 0.49
C SER A 97 11.65 6.29 0.42
N LEU A 98 10.97 6.36 1.56
CA LEU A 98 9.54 6.08 1.66
C LEU A 98 8.87 7.04 2.64
N ILE A 99 7.90 7.81 2.16
CA ILE A 99 7.04 8.67 2.98
C ILE A 99 5.65 8.04 3.01
N LEU A 100 5.13 7.71 4.19
CA LEU A 100 3.76 7.23 4.37
C LEU A 100 2.86 8.36 4.86
N GLU A 101 1.73 8.57 4.18
CA GLU A 101 0.74 9.60 4.49
C GLU A 101 -0.65 9.03 4.72
N ALA A 102 -1.39 9.65 5.64
CA ALA A 102 -2.82 9.45 5.77
C ALA A 102 -3.60 10.43 4.91
N GLY A 103 -4.33 9.88 3.94
CA GLY A 103 -5.31 10.61 3.16
C GLY A 103 -6.71 10.52 3.75
N GLU A 104 -7.69 10.58 2.85
CA GLU A 104 -9.11 10.56 3.16
C GLU A 104 -9.51 9.33 3.99
N GLY A 105 -10.30 9.56 5.05
CA GLY A 105 -10.91 8.51 5.88
C GLY A 105 -9.94 7.68 6.74
N VAL A 106 -8.64 7.94 6.70
CA VAL A 106 -7.67 7.34 7.64
C VAL A 106 -7.75 8.05 8.99
N GLY A 107 -8.06 7.29 10.05
CA GLY A 107 -8.14 7.80 11.41
C GLY A 107 -6.80 8.37 11.91
N ARG A 108 -6.89 9.39 12.77
CA ARG A 108 -5.75 9.99 13.48
C ARG A 108 -5.87 9.68 14.98
N ASN A 109 -4.74 9.50 15.65
CA ASN A 109 -4.64 9.37 17.09
C ASN A 109 -4.90 10.75 17.75
N ALA A 110 -4.95 10.77 19.08
CA ALA A 110 -5.18 11.98 19.86
C ALA A 110 -4.11 13.08 19.66
N SER A 111 -2.92 12.71 19.19
CA SER A 111 -1.84 13.63 18.84
C SER A 111 -1.93 14.16 17.40
N GLY A 112 -2.89 13.69 16.61
CA GLY A 112 -3.07 14.05 15.20
C GLY A 112 -2.28 13.17 14.21
N ASP A 113 -1.48 12.21 14.70
CA ASP A 113 -0.73 11.28 13.87
C ASP A 113 -1.66 10.18 13.35
N PRO A 114 -1.45 9.63 12.16
CA PRO A 114 -2.33 8.58 11.68
C PRO A 114 -2.26 7.28 12.50
N ALA A 115 -3.40 6.66 12.75
CA ALA A 115 -3.53 5.47 13.62
C ALA A 115 -2.92 4.18 13.01
N ILE A 116 -2.51 4.20 11.74
CA ILE A 116 -2.03 3.04 10.98
C ILE A 116 -0.53 2.72 11.25
N TYR A 117 0.17 3.55 12.02
CA TYR A 117 1.62 3.67 11.91
C TYR A 117 2.44 2.42 12.23
N LYS A 118 2.30 1.78 13.40
CA LYS A 118 3.35 0.82 13.81
C LYS A 118 3.41 -0.42 12.90
N PHE A 119 2.28 -1.09 12.69
CA PHE A 119 2.26 -2.32 11.90
C PHE A 119 2.43 -2.04 10.39
N ALA A 120 1.85 -0.96 9.87
CA ALA A 120 2.06 -0.58 8.47
C ALA A 120 3.51 -0.19 8.17
N ASN A 121 4.19 0.53 9.09
CA ASN A 121 5.61 0.84 8.93
C ASN A 121 6.45 -0.43 8.87
N THR A 122 6.22 -1.40 9.77
CA THR A 122 6.93 -2.69 9.71
C THR A 122 6.69 -3.41 8.39
N LEU A 123 5.43 -3.47 7.91
CA LEU A 123 5.12 -4.09 6.63
C LEU A 123 5.75 -3.34 5.45
N ALA A 124 5.78 -2.01 5.48
CA ALA A 124 6.42 -1.15 4.48
C ALA A 124 7.94 -1.37 4.40
N GLU A 125 8.61 -1.45 5.54
CA GLU A 125 10.05 -1.73 5.62
C GLU A 125 10.38 -3.09 5.00
N ILE A 126 9.55 -4.10 5.26
CA ILE A 126 9.76 -5.45 4.71
C ILE A 126 9.47 -5.49 3.19
N ASN A 127 8.42 -4.80 2.73
CA ASN A 127 7.86 -5.05 1.40
C ASN A 127 8.11 -3.95 0.37
N LEU A 128 8.22 -2.69 0.77
CA LEU A 128 8.30 -1.55 -0.15
C LEU A 128 9.74 -1.01 -0.24
N VAL A 129 10.43 -0.87 0.89
CA VAL A 129 11.80 -0.33 0.93
C VAL A 129 12.78 -1.14 0.04
N PRO A 130 12.79 -2.49 0.07
CA PRO A 130 13.67 -3.26 -0.81
C PRO A 130 13.38 -3.07 -2.30
N MET A 131 12.11 -2.80 -2.66
CA MET A 131 11.73 -2.51 -4.04
C MET A 131 12.26 -1.16 -4.52
N LEU A 132 12.31 -0.17 -3.62
CA LEU A 132 12.80 1.17 -3.91
C LEU A 132 14.32 1.22 -4.05
N GLN A 133 15.04 0.40 -3.27
CA GLN A 133 16.48 0.24 -3.40
C GLN A 133 16.91 -0.38 -4.74
N ASN A 134 16.05 -1.23 -5.31
CA ASN A 134 16.29 -1.92 -6.58
C ASN A 134 15.46 -1.34 -7.73
N PHE A 135 14.90 -0.13 -7.55
CA PHE A 135 14.06 0.48 -8.57
C PHE A 135 14.90 0.77 -9.81
N ASN A 136 14.45 0.36 -11.00
CA ASN A 136 15.19 0.62 -12.23
C ASN A 136 15.00 2.09 -12.66
N LEU A 137 15.93 2.93 -12.21
CA LEU A 137 15.94 4.38 -12.41
C LEU A 137 16.20 4.77 -13.87
N TYR A 138 16.79 3.86 -14.65
CA TYR A 138 17.10 4.08 -16.07
C TYR A 138 15.84 4.32 -16.93
N LYS A 139 14.67 3.86 -16.47
CA LYS A 139 13.37 4.11 -17.14
C LYS A 139 12.68 5.39 -16.69
N TRP A 140 13.07 5.94 -15.54
CA TRP A 140 12.47 7.15 -14.98
C TRP A 140 13.00 8.41 -15.70
N GLU A 141 14.23 8.35 -16.21
CA GLU A 141 14.92 9.49 -16.78
C GLU A 141 14.99 9.44 -18.31
N ASN A 142 13.92 9.89 -18.98
CA ASN A 142 13.98 10.28 -20.40
C ASN A 142 14.59 11.69 -20.58
N GLN A 143 15.62 12.03 -19.81
CA GLN A 143 16.28 13.33 -19.80
C GLN A 143 17.80 13.12 -19.68
N SER A 144 18.49 13.13 -20.82
CA SER A 144 19.95 13.24 -20.99
C SER A 144 20.82 12.40 -20.04
N THR A 145 21.19 11.21 -20.50
CA THR A 145 22.05 10.23 -19.81
C THR A 145 23.54 10.58 -19.86
N GLU A 146 23.92 11.72 -19.32
CA GLU A 146 25.32 12.00 -19.00
C GLU A 146 25.37 12.45 -17.53
N ASP A 147 25.95 11.60 -16.70
CA ASP A 147 26.17 11.74 -15.25
C ASP A 147 24.97 11.50 -14.32
N LEU A 148 24.74 10.24 -13.91
CA LEU A 148 24.06 9.99 -12.64
C LEU A 148 24.72 8.88 -11.80
N PRO A 149 25.37 9.22 -10.67
CA PRO A 149 25.66 8.26 -9.63
C PRO A 149 24.38 8.01 -8.82
N HIS A 150 23.95 6.74 -8.73
CA HIS A 150 22.96 6.25 -7.74
C HIS A 150 21.75 7.19 -7.52
N SER A 151 20.86 7.36 -8.52
CA SER A 151 19.69 8.21 -8.39
C SER A 151 18.74 7.72 -7.29
N LYS A 152 18.86 8.27 -6.09
CA LYS A 152 17.91 7.96 -5.03
C LYS A 152 16.56 8.58 -5.38
N ILE A 153 15.48 7.85 -5.11
CA ILE A 153 14.10 8.33 -5.26
C ILE A 153 13.37 8.22 -3.93
N THR A 154 12.36 9.06 -3.78
CA THR A 154 11.41 8.96 -2.67
C THR A 154 10.07 8.50 -3.22
N ALA A 155 9.52 7.42 -2.70
CA ALA A 155 8.13 7.05 -2.91
C ALA A 155 7.27 7.68 -1.82
N ARG A 156 6.33 8.54 -2.22
CA ARG A 156 5.28 9.04 -1.35
C ARG A 156 4.05 8.18 -1.52
N VAL A 157 3.62 7.53 -0.44
CA VAL A 157 2.45 6.65 -0.41
C VAL A 157 1.38 7.29 0.45
N ARG A 158 0.23 7.61 -0.14
CA ARG A 158 -0.94 8.11 0.57
C ARG A 158 -2.01 7.04 0.61
N PHE A 159 -2.36 6.62 1.81
CA PHE A 159 -3.45 5.67 2.04
C PHE A 159 -4.78 6.40 2.11
N ILE A 160 -5.78 5.86 1.42
CA ILE A 160 -7.13 6.41 1.39
C ILE A 160 -8.12 5.28 1.73
N LEU A 161 -9.02 5.56 2.67
CA LEU A 161 -10.11 4.70 3.09
C LEU A 161 -11.41 5.46 2.80
N PRO A 162 -12.00 5.35 1.59
CA PRO A 162 -13.14 6.18 1.19
C PRO A 162 -14.31 6.14 2.18
N GLU A 163 -14.54 4.97 2.79
CA GLU A 163 -15.61 4.75 3.76
C GLU A 163 -15.18 4.97 5.21
N GLY A 164 -13.89 5.26 5.45
CA GLY A 164 -13.27 5.31 6.77
C GLY A 164 -13.95 6.28 7.73
N ARG A 165 -14.41 7.45 7.27
CA ARG A 165 -15.17 8.39 8.13
C ARG A 165 -16.52 7.83 8.57
N SER A 166 -17.22 7.13 7.66
CA SER A 166 -18.52 6.53 7.97
C SER A 166 -18.35 5.36 8.95
N LEU A 167 -17.31 4.55 8.74
CA LEU A 167 -16.94 3.46 9.65
C LEU A 167 -16.55 3.99 11.03
N ALA A 168 -15.78 5.08 11.10
CA ALA A 168 -15.38 5.70 12.36
C ALA A 168 -16.56 6.23 13.20
N LYS A 169 -17.70 6.58 12.58
CA LYS A 169 -18.92 6.95 13.31
C LYS A 169 -19.64 5.75 13.91
N ARG A 170 -19.40 4.55 13.36
CA ARG A 170 -20.03 3.28 13.77
C ARG A 170 -19.17 2.51 14.77
N THR A 171 -17.87 2.82 14.82
CA THR A 171 -16.97 2.40 15.89
C THR A 171 -16.98 3.49 16.97
N SER A 172 -16.91 3.15 18.25
CA SER A 172 -16.86 4.13 19.34
C SER A 172 -15.53 4.91 19.42
N ASN A 173 -14.84 5.08 18.29
CA ASN A 173 -13.51 5.67 18.16
C ASN A 173 -13.55 7.09 17.57
N ALA A 174 -14.66 7.81 17.77
CA ALA A 174 -14.81 9.22 17.36
C ALA A 174 -14.06 10.17 18.30
#